data_AF-A0A453SE61-F1
#
_entry.id   AF-A0A453SE61-F1
#
_cell.length_a   1.000
_cell.length_b   1.000
_cell.length_c   1.000
_cell.angle_alpha   90.00
_cell.angle_beta   90.00
_cell.angle_gamma   90.00
#
_symmetry.space_group_name_H-M   'P 1'
#
loop_
_entity.id
_entity.type
_entity.pdbx_description
1 polymer ?
#
loop_
_entity_poly.entity_id
_entity_poly.type
_entity_poly.pdbx_seq_one_letter_code
_entity_poly.pdbx_strand_id
1 'polypeptide(L)'
;MKGASVPAVVGMPSPLFLWRFKAILFLLWGLCCCKIGWDSVMRMSADLRDLFLYEVFLYYNPLFLVALMIWLWGVNLWVFAQSSVNYVKVFDLAQTHLSHREIWRCATWLTLIVPTSMTAYLYLYSHGEVSLAASQPV
;
A
#
# COMPACT_ATOMS: atom_id res chain seq x y z
N MET A 1 35.56 35.72 -3.08
CA MET A 1 34.56 35.28 -2.08
C MET A 1 34.64 33.77 -1.99
N LYS A 2 35.07 33.23 -0.84
CA LYS A 2 35.26 31.78 -0.62
C LYS A 2 33.90 31.08 -0.62
N GLY A 3 33.80 29.98 -1.37
CA GLY A 3 32.60 29.16 -1.47
C GLY A 3 32.18 28.63 -0.11
N ALA A 4 30.92 28.87 0.24
CA ALA A 4 30.30 28.26 1.40
C ALA A 4 30.16 26.75 1.13
N SER A 5 30.93 25.94 1.84
CA SER A 5 30.71 24.51 1.91
C SER A 5 29.38 24.26 2.62
N VAL A 6 28.42 23.70 1.88
CA VAL A 6 27.18 23.15 2.44
C VAL A 6 27.59 22.13 3.52
N PRO A 7 27.08 22.23 4.77
CA PRO A 7 27.39 21.24 5.77
C PRO A 7 26.81 19.90 5.31
N ALA A 8 27.68 18.94 5.03
CA ALA A 8 27.28 17.55 4.90
C ALA A 8 26.62 17.16 6.22
N VAL A 9 25.33 16.81 6.17
CA VAL A 9 24.58 16.34 7.34
C VAL A 9 25.19 15.00 7.78
N VAL A 10 26.10 15.07 8.75
CA VAL A 10 26.77 13.93 9.39
C VAL A 10 25.71 13.14 10.14
N GLY A 11 25.18 12.08 9.52
CA GLY A 11 24.18 11.20 10.13
C GLY A 11 23.07 10.70 9.20
N MET A 12 22.97 11.20 7.97
CA MET A 12 22.00 10.65 7.02
C MET A 12 22.47 9.28 6.50
N PRO A 13 21.73 8.18 6.77
CA PRO A 13 22.08 6.87 6.23
C PRO A 13 22.03 6.89 4.70
N SER A 14 22.86 6.08 4.06
CA SER A 14 22.96 6.09 2.60
C SER A 14 21.61 5.76 1.93
N PRO A 15 21.29 6.37 0.78
CA PRO A 15 20.03 6.10 0.07
C PRO A 15 19.83 4.60 -0.25
N LEU A 16 20.93 3.90 -0.56
CA LEU A 16 20.95 2.45 -0.80
C LEU A 16 20.59 1.66 0.46
N PHE A 17 21.13 2.05 1.62
CA PHE A 17 20.79 1.42 2.90
C PHE A 17 19.31 1.62 3.23
N LEU A 18 18.79 2.85 3.10
CA LEU A 18 17.38 3.15 3.36
C LEU A 18 16.44 2.36 2.47
N TRP A 19 16.77 2.20 1.18
CA TRP A 19 15.97 1.41 0.25
C TRP A 19 15.95 -0.08 0.62
N ARG A 20 17.13 -0.66 0.91
CA ARG A 20 17.24 -2.06 1.35
C ARG A 20 16.49 -2.31 2.66
N PHE A 21 16.66 -1.43 3.63
CA PHE A 21 15.99 -1.52 4.92
C PHE A 21 14.45 -1.48 4.76
N LYS A 22 13.94 -0.56 3.94
CA LYS A 22 12.50 -0.50 3.60
C LYS A 22 12.00 -1.78 2.94
N ALA A 23 12.77 -2.36 2.02
CA ALA A 23 12.40 -3.61 1.36
C ALA A 23 12.31 -4.78 2.37
N ILE A 24 13.26 -4.87 3.30
CA ILE A 24 13.23 -5.88 4.37
C ILE A 24 12.00 -5.70 5.25
N LEU A 25 11.70 -4.47 5.68
CA LEU A 25 10.49 -4.19 6.47
C LEU A 25 9.21 -4.57 5.72
N PHE A 26 9.14 -4.28 4.42
CA PHE A 26 8.00 -4.65 3.59
C PHE A 26 7.83 -6.18 3.48
N LEU A 27 8.92 -6.93 3.32
CA LEU A 27 8.88 -8.38 3.30
C LEU A 27 8.46 -8.97 4.65
N LEU A 28 9.02 -8.46 5.76
CA LEU A 28 8.64 -8.88 7.10
C LEU A 28 7.16 -8.60 7.38
N TRP A 29 6.67 -7.42 6.99
CA TRP A 29 5.25 -7.08 7.07
C TRP A 29 4.38 -8.07 6.30
N GLY A 30 4.72 -8.37 5.04
CA GLY A 30 3.99 -9.33 4.21
C GLY A 30 3.96 -10.73 4.82
N LEU A 31 5.10 -11.21 5.34
CA LEU A 31 5.18 -12.50 6.03
C LEU A 31 4.33 -12.53 7.30
N CYS A 32 4.31 -11.45 8.08
CA CYS A 32 3.45 -11.32 9.25
C CYS A 32 1.97 -11.38 8.86
N CYS A 33 1.55 -10.63 7.82
CA CYS A 33 0.18 -10.68 7.31
C CYS A 33 -0.22 -12.08 6.84
N CYS A 34 0.64 -12.76 6.08
CA CYS A 34 0.39 -14.12 5.63
C CYS A 34 0.28 -15.11 6.79
N LYS A 35 1.17 -15.02 7.79
CA LYS A 35 1.15 -15.89 8.96
C LYS A 35 -0.14 -15.71 9.76
N ILE A 36 -0.49 -14.46 10.08
CA ILE A 36 -1.72 -14.15 10.83
C ILE A 36 -2.95 -14.61 10.04
N GLY A 37 -3.00 -14.29 8.74
CA GLY A 37 -4.11 -14.68 7.89
C GLY A 37 -4.28 -16.20 7.79
N TRP A 38 -3.18 -16.93 7.65
CA TRP A 38 -3.19 -18.39 7.66
C TRP A 38 -3.71 -18.95 9.00
N ASP A 39 -3.15 -18.50 10.12
CA ASP A 39 -3.55 -18.95 11.46
C ASP A 39 -5.04 -18.67 11.72
N SER A 40 -5.54 -17.51 11.29
CA SER A 40 -6.95 -17.14 11.41
C SER A 40 -7.86 -18.02 10.55
N VAL A 41 -7.49 -18.26 9.29
CA VAL A 41 -8.27 -19.11 8.36
C VAL A 41 -8.33 -20.56 8.84
N MET A 42 -7.24 -21.09 9.39
CA MET A 42 -7.19 -22.47 9.90
C MET A 42 -7.99 -22.67 11.20
N ARG A 43 -8.35 -21.59 11.90
CA ARG A 43 -9.23 -21.64 13.09
C ARG A 43 -10.71 -21.65 12.76
N MET A 44 -11.09 -21.17 11.58
CA MET A 44 -12.49 -21.04 11.18
C MET A 44 -13.05 -22.37 10.66
N SER A 45 -14.33 -22.64 10.93
CA SER A 45 -15.08 -23.74 10.31
C SER A 45 -15.33 -23.46 8.82
N ALA A 46 -15.74 -24.49 8.06
CA ALA A 46 -16.03 -24.33 6.63
C ALA A 46 -17.10 -23.25 6.37
N ASP A 47 -18.23 -23.30 7.09
CA ASP A 47 -19.32 -22.34 6.93
C ASP A 47 -18.88 -20.90 7.24
N LEU A 48 -18.06 -20.71 8.27
CA LEU A 48 -17.55 -19.39 8.67
C LEU A 48 -16.54 -18.87 7.65
N ARG A 49 -15.71 -19.74 7.05
CA ARG A 49 -14.77 -19.38 5.98
C ARG A 49 -15.51 -18.94 4.73
N ASP A 50 -16.58 -19.61 4.34
CA ASP A 50 -17.37 -19.25 3.17
C ASP A 50 -18.06 -17.89 3.34
N LEU A 51 -18.64 -17.64 4.51
CA LEU A 51 -19.21 -16.33 4.85
C LEU A 51 -18.15 -15.23 4.86
N PHE A 52 -16.99 -15.50 5.46
CA PHE A 52 -15.86 -14.58 5.48
C PHE A 52 -15.38 -14.23 4.06
N LEU A 53 -15.25 -15.20 3.17
CA LEU A 53 -14.81 -14.96 1.79
C LEU A 53 -15.81 -14.06 1.03
N TYR A 54 -17.11 -14.26 1.27
CA TYR A 54 -18.14 -13.38 0.72
C TYR A 54 -18.01 -11.95 1.24
N GLU A 55 -17.88 -11.76 2.56
CA GLU A 55 -17.74 -10.44 3.18
C GLU A 55 -16.46 -9.72 2.73
N VAL A 56 -15.33 -10.43 2.71
CA VAL A 56 -14.05 -9.87 2.23
C VAL A 56 -14.16 -9.46 0.77
N PHE A 57 -14.76 -10.29 -0.08
CA PHE A 57 -14.97 -9.93 -1.47
C PHE A 57 -15.82 -8.65 -1.57
N LEU A 58 -16.90 -8.55 -0.80
CA LEU A 58 -17.76 -7.38 -0.82
C LEU A 58 -17.04 -6.10 -0.38
N TYR A 59 -16.29 -6.14 0.73
CA TYR A 59 -15.68 -4.95 1.33
C TYR A 59 -14.34 -4.55 0.70
N TYR A 60 -13.51 -5.53 0.33
CA TYR A 60 -12.12 -5.28 -0.10
C TYR A 60 -11.95 -5.24 -1.61
N ASN A 61 -12.85 -5.83 -2.40
CA ASN A 61 -12.73 -5.80 -3.85
C ASN A 61 -12.71 -4.35 -4.41
N PRO A 62 -13.61 -3.42 -4.02
CA PRO A 62 -13.53 -2.04 -4.48
C PRO A 62 -12.21 -1.37 -4.09
N LEU A 63 -11.71 -1.62 -2.87
CA LEU A 63 -10.45 -1.06 -2.39
C LEU A 63 -9.25 -1.61 -3.18
N PHE A 64 -9.26 -2.90 -3.49
CA PHE A 64 -8.23 -3.54 -4.30
C PHE A 64 -8.23 -3.01 -5.73
N LEU A 65 -9.41 -2.85 -6.34
CA LEU A 65 -9.55 -2.26 -7.68
C LEU A 65 -9.04 -0.83 -7.73
N VAL A 66 -9.36 0.00 -6.73
CA VAL A 66 -8.84 1.38 -6.63
C VAL A 66 -7.32 1.38 -6.47
N ALA A 67 -6.77 0.53 -5.61
CA ALA A 67 -5.32 0.41 -5.43
C ALA A 67 -4.62 -0.02 -6.73
N LEU A 68 -5.18 -1.00 -7.44
CA LEU A 68 -4.68 -1.48 -8.72
C LEU A 68 -4.76 -0.40 -9.81
N MET A 69 -5.87 0.35 -9.87
CA MET A 69 -6.02 1.47 -10.80
C MET A 69 -4.92 2.52 -10.58
N ILE A 70 -4.65 2.89 -9.33
CA ILE A 70 -3.62 3.87 -8.98
C ILE A 70 -2.22 3.33 -9.34
N TRP A 71 -1.96 2.04 -9.12
CA TRP A 71 -0.72 1.39 -9.55
C TRP A 71 -0.53 1.44 -11.06
N LEU A 72 -1.54 1.02 -11.83
CA LEU A 72 -1.50 1.05 -13.29
C LEU A 72 -1.32 2.47 -13.81
N TRP A 73 -1.99 3.45 -13.20
CA TRP A 73 -1.81 4.85 -13.53
C TRP A 73 -0.38 5.33 -13.25
N GLY A 74 0.17 4.95 -12.09
CA GLY A 74 1.56 5.21 -11.74
C GLY A 74 2.54 4.62 -12.75
N VAL A 75 2.33 3.38 -13.21
CA VAL A 75 3.15 2.73 -14.24
C VAL A 75 3.05 3.49 -15.55
N ASN A 76 1.85 3.87 -15.98
CA ASN A 76 1.63 4.61 -17.22
C ASN A 76 2.41 5.93 -17.24
N LEU A 77 2.28 6.75 -16.18
CA LEU A 77 3.03 8.01 -16.08
C LEU A 77 4.54 7.79 -15.95
N TRP A 78 4.98 6.71 -15.31
CA TRP A 78 6.40 6.36 -15.25
C TRP A 78 6.94 6.04 -16.65
N VAL A 79 6.20 5.28 -17.47
CA VAL A 79 6.58 4.99 -18.86
C VAL A 79 6.67 6.27 -19.70
N PHE A 80 5.72 7.20 -19.56
CA PHE A 80 5.80 8.49 -20.25
C PHE A 80 7.00 9.33 -19.81
N ALA A 81 7.32 9.31 -18.51
CA ALA A 81 8.49 9.99 -17.99
C ALA A 81 9.81 9.42 -18.56
N GLN A 82 9.91 8.10 -18.76
CA GLN A 82 11.07 7.48 -19.42
C GLN A 82 11.13 7.79 -20.92
N SER A 83 9.97 7.93 -21.56
CA SER A 83 9.85 8.13 -23.01
C SER A 83 10.02 9.58 -23.46
N SER A 84 10.39 10.50 -22.53
CA SER A 84 10.49 11.95 -22.78
C SER A 84 9.19 12.61 -23.28
N VAL A 85 8.04 11.96 -23.06
CA VAL A 85 6.71 12.48 -23.43
C VAL A 85 6.22 13.38 -22.30
N ASN A 86 5.90 14.64 -22.63
CA ASN A 86 5.29 15.56 -21.68
C ASN A 86 3.80 15.21 -21.49
N TYR A 87 3.52 14.25 -20.62
CA TYR A 87 2.17 13.78 -20.33
C TYR A 87 1.25 14.90 -19.83
N VAL A 88 1.79 15.93 -19.16
CA VAL A 88 1.01 17.09 -18.68
C VAL A 88 0.39 17.82 -19.86
N LYS A 89 1.14 17.99 -20.95
CA LYS A 89 0.62 18.59 -22.19
C LYS A 89 -0.33 17.65 -22.95
N VAL A 90 -0.02 16.35 -22.99
CA VAL A 90 -0.85 15.36 -23.71
C VAL A 90 -2.24 15.23 -23.10
N PHE A 91 -2.33 15.23 -21.77
CA PHE A 91 -3.59 15.10 -21.04
C PHE A 91 -4.19 16.44 -20.62
N ASP A 92 -3.61 17.57 -21.04
CA ASP A 92 -4.01 18.93 -20.64
C ASP A 92 -4.25 19.07 -19.12
N LEU A 93 -3.30 18.55 -18.34
CA LEU A 93 -3.39 18.49 -16.88
C LEU A 93 -3.06 19.86 -16.26
N ALA A 94 -3.85 20.26 -15.26
CA ALA A 94 -3.60 21.46 -14.48
C ALA A 94 -2.24 21.39 -13.74
N GLN A 95 -1.68 22.56 -13.38
CA GLN A 95 -0.43 22.67 -12.61
C GLN A 95 -0.48 21.98 -11.23
N THR A 96 -1.67 21.70 -10.70
CA THR A 96 -1.92 21.04 -9.41
C THR A 96 -2.00 19.51 -9.49
N HIS A 97 -1.66 18.91 -10.63
CA HIS A 97 -1.71 17.46 -10.80
C HIS A 97 -0.65 16.74 -9.93
N LEU A 98 -0.97 15.51 -9.53
CA LEU A 98 -0.03 14.65 -8.83
C LEU A 98 1.04 14.13 -9.80
N SER A 99 2.30 14.24 -9.40
CA SER A 99 3.42 13.64 -10.11
C SER A 99 3.40 12.11 -9.99
N HIS A 100 4.07 11.41 -10.92
CA HIS A 100 4.20 9.94 -10.87
C HIS A 100 4.77 9.46 -9.52
N ARG A 101 5.70 10.21 -8.90
CA ARG A 101 6.30 9.83 -7.60
C ARG A 101 5.28 9.90 -6.46
N GLU A 102 4.38 10.87 -6.49
CA GLU A 102 3.32 11.00 -5.48
C GLU A 102 2.25 9.92 -5.65
N ILE A 103 1.89 9.61 -6.89
CA ILE A 103 0.99 8.49 -7.21
C ILE A 103 1.58 7.16 -6.71
N TRP A 104 2.87 6.91 -6.93
CA TRP A 104 3.55 5.71 -6.43
C TRP A 104 3.59 5.65 -4.90
N ARG A 105 3.78 6.80 -4.22
CA ARG A 105 3.69 6.87 -2.76
C ARG A 105 2.27 6.53 -2.28
N CYS A 106 1.24 7.09 -2.91
CA CYS A 106 -0.15 6.78 -2.60
C CYS A 106 -0.46 5.29 -2.80
N ALA A 107 -0.06 4.72 -3.94
CA ALA A 107 -0.21 3.30 -4.25
C ALA A 107 0.48 2.40 -3.21
N THR A 108 1.69 2.77 -2.79
CA THR A 108 2.45 2.05 -1.75
C THR A 108 1.71 2.07 -0.42
N TRP A 109 1.19 3.23 0.00
CA TRP A 109 0.41 3.35 1.24
C TRP A 109 -0.88 2.54 1.20
N LEU A 110 -1.61 2.57 0.08
CA LEU A 110 -2.80 1.72 -0.11
C LEU A 110 -2.46 0.23 -0.05
N THR A 111 -1.33 -0.16 -0.65
CA THR A 111 -0.83 -1.55 -0.61
C THR A 111 -0.46 -1.99 0.80
N LEU A 112 -0.11 -1.08 1.70
CA LEU A 112 0.13 -1.40 3.11
C LEU A 112 -1.18 -1.43 3.89
N ILE A 113 -2.02 -0.40 3.74
CA ILE A 113 -3.22 -0.21 4.56
C ILE A 113 -4.26 -1.29 4.26
N VAL A 114 -4.54 -1.57 2.99
CA VAL A 114 -5.63 -2.48 2.59
C VAL A 114 -5.38 -3.91 3.08
N PRO A 115 -4.21 -4.54 2.85
CA PRO A 115 -3.95 -5.88 3.36
C PRO A 115 -3.77 -5.92 4.88
N THR A 116 -3.25 -4.85 5.50
CA THR A 116 -3.15 -4.78 6.97
C THR A 116 -4.55 -4.74 7.60
N SER A 117 -5.46 -3.90 7.09
CA SER A 117 -6.82 -3.84 7.59
C SER A 117 -7.58 -5.14 7.33
N MET A 118 -7.37 -5.77 6.16
CA MET A 118 -7.92 -7.09 5.86
C MET A 118 -7.41 -8.16 6.83
N THR A 119 -6.12 -8.14 7.14
CA THR A 119 -5.51 -9.08 8.11
C THR A 119 -6.10 -8.87 9.50
N ALA A 120 -6.27 -7.61 9.93
CA ALA A 120 -6.88 -7.30 11.22
C ALA A 120 -8.36 -7.72 11.28
N TYR A 121 -9.12 -7.46 10.21
CA TYR A 121 -10.50 -7.91 10.07
C TYR A 121 -10.58 -9.45 10.19
N LEU A 122 -9.77 -10.17 9.42
CA LEU A 122 -9.69 -11.64 9.45
C LEU A 122 -9.29 -12.17 10.83
N TYR A 123 -8.35 -11.51 11.51
CA TYR A 123 -7.94 -11.87 12.86
C TYR A 123 -9.11 -11.75 13.84
N LEU A 124 -9.78 -10.59 13.92
CA LEU A 124 -10.89 -10.36 14.84
C LEU A 124 -12.08 -11.29 14.53
N TYR A 125 -12.39 -11.47 13.24
CA TYR A 125 -13.44 -12.37 12.78
C TYR A 125 -13.18 -13.82 13.23
N SER A 126 -11.92 -14.29 13.13
CA SER A 126 -11.55 -15.65 13.60
C SER A 126 -11.66 -15.86 15.10
N HIS A 127 -11.68 -14.78 15.90
CA HIS A 127 -11.85 -14.83 17.35
C HIS A 127 -13.31 -14.57 17.78
N GLY A 128 -14.24 -14.40 16.83
CA GLY A 128 -15.64 -14.10 17.11
C GLY A 128 -15.92 -12.63 17.48
N GLU A 129 -14.93 -11.75 17.36
CA GLU A 129 -15.04 -10.32 17.69
C GLU A 129 -15.53 -9.48 16.49
N VAL A 130 -16.65 -9.90 15.89
CA VAL A 130 -17.17 -9.32 14.64
C VAL A 130 -17.55 -7.84 14.78
N SER A 131 -18.02 -7.41 15.96
CA SER A 131 -18.36 -6.01 16.23
C SER A 131 -17.14 -5.09 16.17
N LEU A 132 -15.97 -5.57 16.61
CA LEU A 132 -14.71 -4.84 16.52
C LEU A 132 -14.17 -4.87 15.08
N ALA A 133 -14.34 -6.00 14.38
CA ALA A 133 -13.95 -6.15 12.98
C ALA A 133 -14.71 -5.18 12.06
N ALA A 134 -15.99 -4.92 12.35
CA ALA A 134 -16.85 -4.00 11.60
C ALA A 134 -16.86 -2.56 12.16
N SER A 135 -15.99 -2.25 13.13
CA SER A 135 -15.96 -0.91 13.73
C SER A 135 -15.52 0.14 12.70
N GLN A 136 -16.39 1.13 12.48
CA GLN A 136 -16.07 2.30 11.65
C GLN A 136 -15.70 3.47 12.57
N PRO A 137 -14.74 4.32 12.17
CA PRO A 137 -14.48 5.56 12.89
C PRO A 137 -15.75 6.42 12.89
N VAL A 138 -16.21 6.76 14.10
CA VAL A 138 -17.36 7.63 14.36
C VAL A 138 -17.03 9.10 14.07
#